data_AF-A0A6J4ML99-F1
#
_entry.id   AF-A0A6J4ML99-F1
#
_cell.length_a   1.000
_cell.length_b   1.000
_cell.length_c   1.000
_cell.angle_alpha   90.00
_cell.angle_beta   90.00
_cell.angle_gamma   90.00
#
_symmetry.space_group_name_H-M   'P 1'
#
loop_
_entity.id
_entity.type
_entity.pdbx_description
1 polymer ?
#
loop_
_entity_poly.entity_id
_entity_poly.type
_entity_poly.pdbx_seq_one_letter_code
_entity_poly.pdbx_strand_id
1 'polypeptide(L)'
;MAVGYADCGTYGALDALCEERGWHRLAGLHCYDLYAGADTVERLFEEQPGTYVLTDFLVRSFDRTVLAELGLDRWPELRDDYFGHYRRVVWLRQDPSAGLEEQARAAADRIGLPLTVLDTGEQRLALALGRLLTAAGVPLP
;
A
#
# COMPACT_ATOMS: atom_id res chain seq x y z
N MET A 1 22.44 8.44 5.60
CA MET A 1 21.21 9.03 5.03
C MET A 1 20.10 8.00 5.08
N ALA A 2 18.85 8.44 5.24
CA ALA A 2 17.68 7.57 5.29
C ALA A 2 16.84 7.71 4.01
N VAL A 3 16.35 6.58 3.50
CA VAL A 3 15.45 6.49 2.34
C VAL A 3 14.09 5.95 2.82
N GLY A 4 13.07 6.81 2.80
CA GLY A 4 11.70 6.48 3.22
C GLY A 4 10.93 5.61 2.22
N TYR A 5 11.62 4.69 1.55
CA TYR A 5 11.07 3.84 0.49
C TYR A 5 11.44 2.39 0.80
N ALA A 6 10.48 1.48 0.71
CA ALA A 6 10.71 0.03 0.77
C ALA A 6 11.23 -0.47 -0.59
N ASP A 7 11.27 -1.78 -0.87
CA ASP A 7 11.70 -2.22 -2.21
C ASP A 7 10.72 -1.74 -3.31
N CYS A 8 9.42 -1.88 -3.07
CA CYS A 8 8.31 -1.43 -3.92
C CYS A 8 8.48 -1.78 -5.41
N GLY A 9 9.04 -2.95 -5.72
CA GLY A 9 9.23 -3.41 -7.10
C GLY A 9 10.53 -2.95 -7.75
N THR A 10 11.50 -2.49 -6.96
CA THR A 10 12.87 -2.24 -7.45
C THR A 10 13.71 -3.51 -7.53
N TYR A 11 13.25 -4.61 -6.90
CA TYR A 11 13.86 -5.94 -6.97
C TYR A 11 15.37 -5.92 -6.68
N GLY A 12 15.78 -5.18 -5.64
CA GLY A 12 17.17 -5.07 -5.20
C GLY A 12 17.99 -3.97 -5.87
N ALA A 13 17.48 -3.29 -6.90
CA ALA A 13 18.18 -2.14 -7.49
C ALA A 13 18.36 -1.00 -6.47
N LEU A 14 17.37 -0.80 -5.59
CA LEU A 14 17.48 0.16 -4.51
C LEU A 14 18.49 -0.27 -3.44
N ASP A 15 18.56 -1.57 -3.12
CA ASP A 15 19.57 -2.10 -2.19
C ASP A 15 20.98 -1.84 -2.69
N ALA A 16 21.25 -2.16 -3.95
CA ALA A 16 22.55 -1.91 -4.57
C ALA A 16 22.95 -0.43 -4.50
N LEU A 17 22.01 0.48 -4.77
CA LEU A 17 22.25 1.92 -4.65
C LEU A 17 22.50 2.33 -3.19
N CYS A 18 21.72 1.81 -2.25
CA CYS A 18 21.90 2.09 -0.83
C CYS A 18 23.27 1.61 -0.33
N GLU A 19 23.72 0.42 -0.76
CA GLU A 19 25.03 -0.12 -0.44
C GLU A 19 26.16 0.76 -1.00
N GLU A 20 26.09 1.14 -2.28
CA GLU A 20 27.08 2.02 -2.92
C GLU A 20 27.24 3.35 -2.17
N ARG A 21 26.12 3.89 -1.65
CA ARG A 21 26.07 5.21 -1.03
C ARG A 21 26.15 5.20 0.49
N GLY A 22 26.19 4.03 1.13
CA GLY A 22 26.11 3.90 2.59
C GLY A 22 24.81 4.47 3.15
N TRP A 23 23.71 4.29 2.44
CA TRP A 23 22.37 4.72 2.86
C TRP A 23 21.60 3.56 3.47
N HIS A 24 20.59 3.90 4.26
CA HIS A 24 19.65 2.92 4.82
C HIS A 24 18.26 3.21 4.26
N ARG A 25 17.48 2.17 4.02
CA ARG A 25 16.10 2.28 3.52
C ARG A 25 15.10 1.59 4.43
N LEU A 26 13.81 1.82 4.20
CA LEU A 26 12.76 1.06 4.86
C LEU A 26 12.83 -0.41 4.42
N ALA A 27 12.65 -1.32 5.38
CA ALA A 27 12.55 -2.75 5.10
C ALA A 27 11.19 -3.12 4.51
N GLY A 28 11.11 -4.30 3.88
CA GLY A 28 9.89 -4.82 3.26
C GLY A 28 9.90 -4.73 1.74
N LEU A 29 8.97 -5.48 1.14
CA LEU A 29 8.73 -5.52 -0.30
C LEU A 29 7.75 -4.43 -0.72
N HIS A 30 6.75 -4.15 0.12
CA HIS A 30 5.69 -3.19 -0.18
C HIS A 30 5.42 -2.28 1.01
N CYS A 31 4.79 -1.13 0.75
CA CYS A 31 4.28 -0.28 1.83
C CYS A 31 3.27 -1.01 2.73
N TYR A 32 2.61 -2.05 2.22
CA TYR A 32 1.69 -2.90 3.00
C TYR A 32 2.38 -3.57 4.19
N ASP A 33 3.65 -3.97 4.03
CA ASP A 33 4.42 -4.63 5.09
C ASP A 33 4.66 -3.67 6.26
N LEU A 34 4.76 -2.37 5.96
CA LEU A 34 4.94 -1.31 6.95
C LEU A 34 3.64 -0.99 7.71
N TYR A 35 2.47 -1.33 7.17
CA TYR A 35 1.17 -1.12 7.82
C TYR A 35 0.63 -2.39 8.48
N ALA A 36 0.53 -3.49 7.74
CA ALA A 36 -0.08 -4.75 8.19
C ALA A 36 0.95 -5.76 8.76
N GLY A 37 2.23 -5.58 8.45
CA GLY A 37 3.28 -6.56 8.73
C GLY A 37 3.40 -7.61 7.63
N ALA A 38 4.62 -8.02 7.31
CA ALA A 38 4.93 -8.96 6.23
C ALA A 38 4.12 -10.26 6.31
N ASP A 39 4.10 -10.93 7.47
CA ASP A 39 3.35 -12.19 7.66
C ASP A 39 1.85 -12.05 7.36
N THR A 40 1.27 -10.89 7.71
CA THR A 40 -0.15 -10.62 7.43
C THR A 40 -0.37 -10.43 5.94
N VAL A 41 0.51 -9.67 5.27
CA VAL A 41 0.44 -9.39 3.84
C VAL A 41 0.64 -10.67 3.03
N GLU A 42 1.63 -11.49 3.40
CA GLU A 42 1.89 -12.80 2.81
C GLU A 42 0.66 -13.68 2.89
N ARG A 43 0.10 -13.88 4.09
CA ARG A 43 -1.13 -14.66 4.26
C ARG A 43 -2.31 -14.11 3.46
N LEU A 44 -2.49 -12.79 3.40
CA LEU A 44 -3.57 -12.17 2.60
C LEU A 44 -3.47 -12.55 1.12
N PHE A 45 -2.26 -12.60 0.56
CA PHE A 45 -2.03 -12.97 -0.83
C PHE A 45 -1.99 -14.49 -1.05
N GLU A 46 -1.54 -15.28 -0.07
CA GLU A 46 -1.62 -16.75 -0.13
C GLU A 46 -3.09 -17.22 -0.13
N GLU A 47 -3.93 -16.66 0.75
CA GLU A 47 -5.35 -16.99 0.83
C GLU A 47 -6.10 -16.53 -0.43
N GLN A 48 -5.73 -15.38 -0.98
CA GLN A 48 -6.38 -14.81 -2.15
C GLN A 48 -5.40 -13.95 -2.97
N PRO A 49 -4.72 -14.54 -3.98
CA PRO A 49 -3.78 -13.81 -4.82
C PRO A 49 -4.44 -12.62 -5.55
N GLY A 50 -5.72 -12.75 -5.93
CA GLY A 50 -6.53 -11.68 -6.53
C GLY A 50 -7.00 -10.63 -5.53
N THR A 51 -6.14 -10.19 -4.61
CA THR A 51 -6.46 -9.15 -3.62
C THR A 51 -5.96 -7.79 -4.12
N TYR A 52 -6.88 -6.83 -4.28
CA TYR A 52 -6.52 -5.43 -4.54
C TYR A 52 -6.39 -4.70 -3.21
N VAL A 53 -5.21 -4.14 -2.92
CA VAL A 53 -4.94 -3.54 -1.61
C VAL A 53 -5.10 -2.01 -1.69
N LEU A 54 -5.83 -1.45 -0.72
CA LEU A 54 -5.96 -0.01 -0.53
C LEU A 54 -5.27 0.40 0.77
N THR A 55 -4.61 1.56 0.75
CA THR A 55 -4.25 2.36 1.94
C THR A 55 -5.15 3.60 1.99
N ASP A 56 -5.14 4.33 3.09
CA ASP A 56 -5.94 5.56 3.24
C ASP A 56 -5.61 6.58 2.14
N PHE A 57 -4.35 6.69 1.71
CA PHE A 57 -3.97 7.53 0.59
C PHE A 57 -4.69 7.13 -0.70
N LEU A 58 -4.73 5.82 -0.99
CA LEU A 58 -5.34 5.28 -2.20
C LEU A 58 -6.86 5.38 -2.14
N VAL A 59 -7.48 5.20 -0.97
CA VAL A 59 -8.90 5.46 -0.74
C VAL A 59 -9.24 6.93 -1.06
N ARG A 60 -8.50 7.89 -0.49
CA ARG A 60 -8.76 9.33 -0.68
C ARG A 60 -8.55 9.79 -2.13
N SER A 61 -7.70 9.10 -2.88
CA SER A 61 -7.29 9.51 -4.22
C SER A 61 -7.75 8.58 -5.33
N PHE A 62 -8.62 7.60 -5.04
CA PHE A 62 -8.95 6.51 -5.94
C PHE A 62 -9.41 6.99 -7.32
N ASP A 63 -10.32 7.97 -7.35
CA ASP A 63 -10.85 8.53 -8.61
C ASP A 63 -9.75 9.13 -9.48
N ARG A 64 -8.77 9.81 -8.88
CA ARG A 64 -7.66 10.41 -9.62
C ARG A 64 -6.61 9.36 -9.98
N THR A 65 -6.11 8.62 -9.00
CA THR A 65 -4.93 7.76 -9.13
C THR A 65 -5.22 6.44 -9.84
N VAL A 66 -6.47 5.96 -9.77
CA VAL A 66 -6.88 4.68 -10.37
C VAL A 66 -7.83 4.92 -11.52
N LEU A 67 -8.98 5.57 -11.30
CA LEU A 67 -9.99 5.68 -12.35
C LEU A 67 -9.51 6.54 -13.53
N ALA A 68 -9.00 7.75 -13.27
CA ALA A 68 -8.57 8.65 -14.33
C ALA A 68 -7.29 8.17 -15.04
N GLU A 69 -6.30 7.66 -14.28
CA GLU A 69 -5.05 7.15 -14.83
C GLU A 69 -5.23 5.86 -15.66
N LEU A 70 -6.14 4.97 -15.26
CA LEU A 70 -6.51 3.79 -16.06
C LEU A 70 -7.52 4.12 -17.17
N GLY A 71 -8.03 5.36 -17.21
CA GLY A 71 -8.99 5.82 -18.20
C GLY A 71 -10.40 5.26 -18.04
N LEU A 72 -10.75 4.74 -16.86
CA LEU A 72 -12.05 4.13 -16.55
C LEU A 72 -13.18 5.15 -16.45
N ASP A 73 -12.85 6.43 -16.28
CA ASP A 73 -13.75 7.56 -16.41
C ASP A 73 -14.24 7.75 -17.86
N ARG A 74 -13.39 7.41 -18.84
CA ARG A 74 -13.67 7.54 -20.28
C ARG A 74 -14.09 6.22 -20.93
N TRP A 75 -13.52 5.11 -20.47
CA TRP A 75 -13.66 3.76 -21.02
C TRP A 75 -13.99 2.75 -19.92
N PRO A 76 -15.20 2.81 -19.32
CA PRO A 76 -15.59 1.96 -18.21
C PRO A 76 -15.58 0.46 -18.53
N GLU A 77 -15.66 0.07 -19.80
CA GLU A 77 -15.55 -1.31 -20.27
C GLU A 77 -14.19 -1.96 -19.95
N LEU A 78 -13.11 -1.17 -19.80
CA LEU A 78 -11.78 -1.68 -19.45
C LEU A 78 -11.71 -2.20 -18.00
N ARG A 79 -12.75 -1.96 -17.20
CA ARG A 79 -12.80 -2.41 -15.81
C ARG A 79 -12.60 -3.92 -15.71
N ASP A 80 -13.19 -4.71 -16.60
CA ASP A 80 -13.05 -6.17 -16.56
C ASP A 80 -11.65 -6.61 -17.03
N ASP A 81 -11.02 -5.89 -17.96
CA ASP A 81 -9.65 -6.17 -18.39
C ASP A 81 -8.63 -5.94 -17.25
N TYR A 82 -8.80 -4.86 -16.49
CA TYR A 82 -7.90 -4.54 -15.37
C TYR A 82 -8.23 -5.34 -14.09
N PHE A 83 -9.52 -5.50 -13.78
CA PHE A 83 -9.95 -6.01 -12.47
C PHE A 83 -10.58 -7.42 -12.51
N GLY A 84 -10.76 -8.03 -13.68
CA GLY A 84 -11.47 -9.31 -13.83
C GLY A 84 -10.83 -10.51 -13.12
N HIS A 85 -9.53 -10.44 -12.83
CA HIS A 85 -8.79 -11.46 -12.08
C HIS A 85 -8.72 -11.18 -10.57
N TYR A 86 -9.19 -10.02 -10.12
CA TYR A 86 -9.33 -9.73 -8.71
C TYR A 86 -10.62 -10.32 -8.16
N ARG A 87 -10.61 -10.58 -6.85
CA ARG A 87 -11.70 -11.24 -6.11
C ARG A 87 -12.13 -10.46 -4.88
N ARG A 88 -11.26 -9.62 -4.33
CA ARG A 88 -11.57 -8.76 -3.19
C ARG A 88 -10.74 -7.49 -3.19
N VAL A 89 -11.25 -6.48 -2.52
CA VAL A 89 -10.47 -5.33 -2.04
C VAL A 89 -10.18 -5.53 -0.57
N VAL A 90 -8.93 -5.32 -0.15
CA VAL A 90 -8.56 -5.22 1.26
C VAL A 90 -8.07 -3.81 1.51
N TRP A 91 -8.81 -3.06 2.33
CA TRP A 91 -8.36 -1.76 2.80
C TRP A 91 -7.61 -1.91 4.12
N LEU A 92 -6.32 -1.64 4.09
CA LEU A 92 -5.49 -1.44 5.27
C LEU A 92 -5.85 -0.06 5.83
N ARG A 93 -6.62 -0.03 6.90
CA ARG A 93 -7.14 1.20 7.51
C ARG A 93 -6.10 1.77 8.48
N GLN A 94 -5.59 2.97 8.20
CA GLN A 94 -4.70 3.70 9.12
C GLN A 94 -5.51 4.55 10.10
N ASP A 95 -6.53 5.27 9.60
CA ASP A 95 -7.41 6.14 10.37
C ASP A 95 -8.88 5.63 10.28
N PRO A 96 -9.54 5.31 11.42
CA PRO A 96 -10.93 4.84 11.45
C PRO A 96 -11.97 5.97 11.25
N SER A 97 -11.65 7.05 10.55
CA SER A 97 -12.60 8.13 10.26
C SER A 97 -13.78 7.67 9.39
N ALA A 98 -15.01 8.05 9.75
CA ALA A 98 -16.23 7.63 9.06
C ALA A 98 -16.24 7.99 7.56
N GLY A 99 -15.66 9.14 7.19
CA GLY A 99 -15.59 9.58 5.79
C GLY A 99 -14.71 8.69 4.91
N LEU A 100 -13.69 8.02 5.49
CA LEU A 100 -12.85 7.08 4.73
C LEU A 100 -13.57 5.77 4.46
N GLU A 101 -14.44 5.31 5.36
CA GLU A 101 -15.18 4.06 5.15
C GLU A 101 -16.12 4.15 3.94
N GLU A 102 -16.83 5.27 3.80
CA GLU A 102 -17.69 5.54 2.65
C GLU A 102 -16.88 5.62 1.35
N GLN A 103 -15.72 6.29 1.38
CA GLN A 103 -14.83 6.37 0.22
C GLN A 103 -14.25 5.02 -0.17
N ALA A 104 -13.85 4.19 0.80
CA ALA A 104 -13.33 2.86 0.54
C ALA A 104 -14.41 1.95 -0.06
N ARG A 105 -15.66 2.06 0.43
CA ARG A 105 -16.81 1.35 -0.14
C ARG A 105 -17.05 1.78 -1.58
N ALA A 106 -17.10 3.09 -1.84
CA ALA A 106 -17.28 3.62 -3.18
C ALA A 106 -16.17 3.17 -4.14
N ALA A 107 -14.90 3.19 -3.71
CA ALA A 107 -13.78 2.70 -4.50
C ALA A 107 -13.93 1.22 -4.88
N ALA A 108 -14.31 0.38 -3.92
CA ALA A 108 -14.53 -1.05 -4.16
C ALA A 108 -15.73 -1.31 -5.09
N ASP A 109 -16.82 -0.56 -4.93
CA ASP A 109 -18.01 -0.64 -5.78
C ASP A 109 -17.70 -0.21 -7.23
N ARG A 110 -16.85 0.81 -7.42
CA ARG A 110 -16.42 1.29 -8.75
C ARG A 110 -15.69 0.22 -9.56
N ILE A 111 -14.90 -0.62 -8.90
CA ILE A 111 -14.22 -1.75 -9.54
C ILE A 111 -14.97 -3.07 -9.32
N GLY A 112 -16.17 -3.03 -8.74
CA GLY A 112 -17.10 -4.14 -8.57
C GLY A 112 -16.53 -5.32 -7.77
N LEU A 113 -15.82 -5.05 -6.67
CA LEU A 113 -15.22 -6.06 -5.81
C LEU A 113 -15.70 -5.90 -4.36
N PRO A 114 -15.86 -6.99 -3.59
CA PRO A 114 -16.22 -6.91 -2.19
C PRO A 114 -15.08 -6.30 -1.36
N LEU A 115 -15.41 -5.34 -0.51
CA LEU A 115 -14.46 -4.70 0.42
C LEU A 115 -14.36 -5.47 1.74
N THR A 116 -13.11 -5.80 2.11
CA THR A 116 -12.69 -6.23 3.45
C THR A 116 -11.88 -5.10 4.10
N VAL A 117 -12.14 -4.80 5.37
CA VAL A 117 -11.39 -3.79 6.12
C VAL A 117 -10.46 -4.48 7.11
N LEU A 118 -9.19 -4.07 7.13
CA LEU A 118 -8.19 -4.52 8.09
C LEU A 118 -7.62 -3.32 8.83
N ASP A 119 -7.85 -3.25 10.13
CA ASP A 119 -7.27 -2.23 11.00
C ASP A 119 -5.77 -2.42 11.15
N THR A 120 -5.02 -1.41 10.72
CA THR A 120 -3.55 -1.42 10.77
C THR A 120 -2.97 -0.32 11.64
N GLY A 121 -3.59 0.87 11.62
CA GLY A 121 -3.00 2.07 12.22
C GLY A 121 -1.67 2.45 11.55
N GLU A 122 -0.91 3.32 12.20
CA GLU A 122 0.40 3.80 11.72
C GLU A 122 1.58 3.34 12.61
N GLN A 123 1.31 2.58 13.67
CA GLN A 123 2.31 2.25 14.69
C GLN A 123 3.47 1.44 14.11
N ARG A 124 3.20 0.49 13.20
CA ARG A 124 4.25 -0.28 12.54
C ARG A 124 5.14 0.58 11.65
N LEU A 125 4.53 1.52 10.92
CA LEU A 125 5.27 2.50 10.10
C LEU A 125 6.13 3.39 11.00
N ALA A 126 5.58 3.93 12.09
CA ALA A 126 6.32 4.76 13.04
C ALA A 126 7.52 4.01 13.65
N LEU A 127 7.34 2.74 14.02
CA LEU A 127 8.44 1.90 14.51
C LEU A 127 9.50 1.63 13.42
N ALA A 128 9.09 1.37 12.19
CA ALA A 128 10.00 1.16 11.07
C ALA A 128 10.82 2.43 10.75
N LEU A 129 10.17 3.59 10.76
CA LEU A 129 10.84 4.88 10.61
C LEU A 129 11.83 5.15 11.76
N GLY A 130 11.46 4.88 13.01
CA GLY A 130 12.35 5.03 14.16
C GLY A 130 13.62 4.17 14.05
N ARG A 131 13.47 2.91 13.60
CA ARG A 131 14.59 2.00 13.33
C ARG A 131 15.48 2.52 12.20
N LEU A 132 14.88 2.99 11.11
CA LEU A 132 15.60 3.55 9.96
C LEU A 132 16.42 4.78 10.35
N LEU A 133 15.82 5.72 11.07
CA LEU A 133 16.51 6.94 11.49
C LEU A 133 17.66 6.64 12.45
N THR A 134 17.46 5.70 13.38
CA THR A 134 18.52 5.21 14.27
C THR A 134 19.67 4.61 13.47
N ALA A 135 19.38 3.73 12.50
CA ALA A 135 20.40 3.12 11.65
C ALA A 135 21.15 4.16 10.81
N ALA A 136 20.45 5.18 10.33
CA ALA A 136 21.02 6.27 9.54
C ALA A 136 21.79 7.31 10.38
N GLY A 137 21.87 7.16 11.70
CA GLY A 137 22.51 8.10 12.61
C GLY A 137 21.79 9.46 12.70
N VAL A 138 20.50 9.49 12.34
CA VAL A 138 19.67 10.69 12.40
C VAL A 138 19.07 10.75 13.82
N PRO A 139 19.31 11.84 14.59
CA PRO A 139 18.70 11.98 15.91
C PRO A 139 17.17 12.00 15.80
N LEU A 140 16.51 11.21 16.65
CA LEU A 140 15.05 11.24 16.76
C LEU A 140 14.62 12.55 17.44
N PRO A 141 13.53 13.19 16.98
CA PRO A 141 12.98 14.39 17.60
C PRO A 141 12.43 14.13 19.01
#